data_AF-A0A4D4LKK1-F1
#
_entry.id   AF-A0A4D4LKK1-F1
#
_cell.length_a   1.000
_cell.length_b   1.000
_cell.length_c   1.000
_cell.angle_alpha   90.00
_cell.angle_beta   90.00
_cell.angle_gamma   90.00
#
_symmetry.space_group_name_H-M   'P 1'
#
loop_
_entity.id
_entity.type
_entity.pdbx_description
1 polymer ?
#
loop_
_entity_poly.entity_id
_entity_poly.type
_entity_poly.pdbx_seq_one_letter_code
_entity_poly.pdbx_strand_id
1 'polypeptide(L)'
;MLRKRGVEVRTGTTVKEATSEGVLLDDGECVDTRSLIWCVGVRPDPLVEQLGLPTERGRLRVDQYLAVPGYPDVLACGDAAAVPDLTRPGQFTPMTAQHAQRQGKVAGHNLLASLGRGTAKPYKHHDLGFTVDLGGVQAAADPLHIPLSGPIANAVTRGYHLMAMPGNRVRVAADWLLDAVLPRQGVQLGVVPPWAVPLDTESPEVAQTARARTGGG
;
A
#
# COMPACT_ATOMS: atom_id res chain seq x y z
N MET A 1 -11.37 3.29 21.02
CA MET A 1 -12.00 4.43 20.30
C MET A 1 -13.10 3.96 19.34
N LEU A 2 -12.81 2.99 18.46
CA LEU A 2 -13.78 2.42 17.51
C LEU A 2 -15.03 1.83 18.19
N ARG A 3 -14.86 1.02 19.25
CA ARG A 3 -15.99 0.47 20.03
C ARG A 3 -16.95 1.52 20.58
N LYS A 4 -16.45 2.71 20.96
CA LYS A 4 -17.30 3.83 21.43
C LYS A 4 -18.18 4.41 20.32
N ARG A 5 -17.89 4.12 19.06
CA ARG A 5 -18.67 4.52 17.87
C ARG A 5 -19.56 3.39 17.35
N GLY A 6 -19.76 2.33 18.14
CA GLY A 6 -20.58 1.18 17.74
C GLY A 6 -19.88 0.20 16.80
N VAL A 7 -18.56 0.36 16.56
CA VAL A 7 -17.80 -0.61 15.76
C VAL A 7 -17.50 -1.85 16.61
N GLU A 8 -18.01 -3.00 16.19
CA GLU A 8 -17.62 -4.29 16.73
C GLU A 8 -16.23 -4.67 16.21
N VAL A 9 -15.30 -4.95 17.13
CA VAL A 9 -13.90 -5.27 16.78
C VAL A 9 -13.62 -6.70 17.23
N ARG A 10 -13.46 -7.58 16.25
CA ARG A 10 -13.13 -9.00 16.41
C ARG A 10 -11.67 -9.22 16.06
N THR A 11 -10.85 -9.53 17.07
CA THR A 11 -9.41 -9.80 16.92
C THR A 11 -9.15 -11.29 17.10
N GLY A 12 -8.19 -11.86 16.37
CA GLY A 12 -7.95 -13.30 16.40
C GLY A 12 -9.00 -14.11 15.63
N THR A 13 -9.76 -13.43 14.77
CA THR A 13 -10.80 -14.00 13.89
C THR A 13 -10.37 -13.78 12.46
N THR A 14 -10.56 -14.79 11.61
CA THR A 14 -10.24 -14.74 10.18
C THR A 14 -11.49 -15.01 9.35
N VAL A 15 -11.58 -14.39 8.17
CA VAL A 15 -12.62 -14.74 7.20
C VAL A 15 -12.27 -16.06 6.52
N LYS A 16 -13.18 -17.02 6.60
CA LYS A 16 -13.09 -18.32 5.93
C LYS A 16 -13.67 -18.27 4.52
N GLU A 17 -14.83 -17.66 4.37
CA GLU A 17 -15.55 -17.58 3.08
C GLU A 17 -16.43 -16.33 3.04
N ALA A 18 -16.55 -15.72 1.87
CA ALA A 18 -17.52 -14.65 1.60
C ALA A 18 -18.58 -15.18 0.63
N THR A 19 -19.86 -15.05 1.01
CA THR A 19 -21.01 -15.51 0.22
C THR A 19 -21.85 -14.32 -0.23
N SER A 20 -22.93 -14.57 -0.97
CA SER A 20 -23.88 -13.51 -1.36
C SER A 20 -24.64 -12.91 -0.17
N GLU A 21 -24.78 -13.66 0.92
CA GLU A 21 -25.60 -13.28 2.07
C GLU A 21 -24.77 -12.75 3.25
N GLY A 22 -23.47 -13.07 3.30
CA GLY A 22 -22.62 -12.70 4.43
C GLY A 22 -21.20 -13.23 4.36
N VAL A 23 -20.54 -13.25 5.52
CA VAL A 23 -19.16 -13.68 5.69
C VAL A 23 -19.09 -14.80 6.74
N LEU A 24 -18.61 -15.96 6.34
CA LEU A 24 -18.31 -17.08 7.24
C LEU A 24 -16.92 -16.89 7.86
N LEU A 25 -16.86 -16.98 9.18
CA LEU A 25 -15.64 -16.85 9.96
C LEU A 25 -14.99 -18.23 10.22
N ASP A 26 -13.75 -18.22 10.68
CA ASP A 26 -12.96 -19.42 10.97
C ASP A 26 -13.49 -20.23 12.16
N ASP A 27 -14.22 -19.59 13.07
CA ASP A 27 -14.95 -20.22 14.18
C ASP A 27 -16.33 -20.79 13.79
N GLY A 28 -16.75 -20.60 12.53
CA GLY A 28 -18.01 -21.07 11.99
C GLY A 28 -19.18 -20.10 12.14
N GLU A 29 -19.00 -18.93 12.76
CA GLU A 29 -20.03 -17.90 12.80
C GLU A 29 -20.23 -17.26 11.42
N CYS A 30 -21.48 -16.97 11.05
CA CYS A 30 -21.82 -16.22 9.84
C CYS A 30 -22.24 -14.81 10.21
N VAL A 31 -21.56 -13.81 9.64
CA VAL A 31 -21.89 -12.40 9.80
C VAL A 31 -22.65 -11.94 8.55
N ASP A 32 -23.95 -11.74 8.70
CA ASP A 32 -24.80 -11.24 7.62
C ASP A 32 -24.37 -9.82 7.21
N THR A 33 -24.13 -9.62 5.91
CA THR A 33 -23.75 -8.30 5.40
C THR A 33 -24.16 -8.12 3.95
N ARG A 34 -24.51 -6.88 3.59
CA ARG A 34 -24.72 -6.46 2.20
C ARG A 34 -23.49 -5.79 1.58
N SER A 35 -22.47 -5.51 2.37
CA SER A 35 -21.27 -4.82 1.92
C SER A 35 -20.05 -5.40 2.61
N LEU A 36 -19.13 -5.92 1.80
CA LEU A 36 -17.83 -6.40 2.24
C LEU A 36 -16.76 -5.43 1.73
N ILE A 37 -16.02 -4.83 2.66
CA ILE A 37 -14.85 -4.01 2.35
C ILE A 37 -13.61 -4.82 2.71
N TRP A 38 -12.86 -5.24 1.70
CA TRP A 38 -11.68 -6.10 1.88
C TRP A 38 -10.39 -5.27 1.87
N CYS A 39 -9.79 -5.08 3.04
CA CYS A 39 -8.55 -4.32 3.20
C CYS A 39 -7.35 -5.20 3.61
N VAL A 40 -7.44 -6.52 3.40
CA VAL A 40 -6.45 -7.49 3.91
C VAL A 40 -5.58 -8.04 2.78
N GLY A 41 -4.28 -8.10 3.06
CA GLY A 41 -3.30 -8.83 2.26
C GLY A 41 -2.83 -8.05 1.05
N VAL A 42 -1.52 -7.77 1.00
CA VAL A 42 -0.87 -7.42 -0.26
C VAL A 42 -0.28 -8.71 -0.80
N ARG A 43 -0.84 -9.22 -1.90
CA ARG A 43 -0.27 -10.35 -2.62
C ARG A 43 0.83 -9.81 -3.55
N PRO A 44 2.03 -10.40 -3.56
CA PRO A 44 3.06 -10.07 -4.53
C PRO A 44 2.57 -10.31 -5.97
N ASP A 45 3.12 -9.55 -6.91
CA ASP A 45 2.74 -9.64 -8.32
C ASP A 45 3.02 -11.05 -8.89
N PRO A 46 2.06 -11.73 -9.55
CA PRO A 46 2.26 -13.05 -10.15
C PRO A 46 3.47 -13.12 -11.10
N LEU A 47 3.86 -12.00 -11.71
CA LEU A 47 5.05 -11.90 -12.55
C LEU A 47 6.31 -12.32 -11.78
N VAL A 48 6.42 -12.01 -10.49
CA VAL A 48 7.60 -12.32 -9.68
C VAL A 48 7.83 -13.82 -9.58
N GLU A 49 6.77 -14.60 -9.42
CA GLU A 49 6.84 -16.06 -9.35
C GLU A 49 7.30 -16.68 -10.67
N GLN A 50 6.86 -16.10 -11.80
CA GLN A 50 7.20 -16.58 -13.14
C GLN A 50 8.69 -16.39 -13.50
N LEU A 51 9.43 -15.53 -12.79
CA LEU A 51 10.84 -15.30 -13.05
C LEU A 51 11.73 -16.49 -12.65
N GLY A 52 11.24 -17.43 -11.83
CA GLY A 52 12.04 -18.57 -11.34
C GLY A 52 13.24 -18.15 -10.47
N LEU A 53 13.22 -16.92 -9.97
CA LEU A 53 14.26 -16.34 -9.13
C LEU A 53 13.94 -16.52 -7.64
N PRO A 54 14.95 -16.43 -6.73
CA PRO A 54 14.70 -16.56 -5.31
C PRO A 54 13.69 -15.51 -4.80
N THR A 55 12.64 -15.97 -4.12
CA THR A 55 11.62 -15.11 -3.51
C THR A 55 11.56 -15.26 -2.00
N GLU A 56 11.00 -14.25 -1.33
CA GLU A 56 10.68 -14.25 0.09
C GLU A 56 9.22 -13.83 0.25
N ARG A 57 8.35 -14.77 0.63
CA ARG A 57 6.90 -14.58 0.71
C ARG A 57 6.33 -13.95 -0.57
N GLY A 58 6.76 -14.50 -1.72
CA GLY A 58 6.40 -14.08 -3.09
C GLY A 58 7.05 -12.78 -3.59
N ARG A 59 7.87 -12.09 -2.78
CA ARG A 59 8.62 -10.90 -3.21
C ARG A 59 10.01 -11.28 -3.70
N LEU A 60 10.52 -10.63 -4.74
CA LEU A 60 11.82 -10.94 -5.34
C LEU A 60 12.95 -10.60 -4.36
N ARG A 61 13.83 -11.56 -4.04
CA ARG A 61 14.97 -11.29 -3.14
C ARG A 61 15.98 -10.41 -3.84
N VAL A 62 16.37 -9.33 -3.15
CA VAL A 62 17.42 -8.43 -3.60
C VAL A 62 18.46 -8.24 -2.50
N ASP A 63 19.64 -7.74 -2.89
CA ASP A 63 20.66 -7.33 -1.95
C ASP A 63 20.40 -5.91 -1.39
N GLN A 64 21.33 -5.42 -0.57
CA GLN A 64 21.26 -4.07 0.00
C GLN A 64 21.33 -2.94 -1.04
N TYR A 65 21.79 -3.22 -2.26
CA TYR A 65 21.84 -2.28 -3.38
C TYR A 65 20.61 -2.39 -4.28
N LEU A 66 19.61 -3.18 -3.87
CA LEU A 66 18.37 -3.46 -4.62
C LEU A 66 18.58 -4.32 -5.87
N ALA A 67 19.75 -4.95 -6.02
CA ALA A 67 20.06 -5.82 -7.14
C ALA A 67 19.66 -7.27 -6.85
N VAL A 68 19.20 -7.97 -7.88
CA VAL A 68 18.86 -9.39 -7.79
C VAL A 68 20.16 -10.22 -7.75
N PRO A 69 20.33 -11.12 -6.77
CA PRO A 69 21.52 -11.98 -6.71
C PRO A 69 21.72 -12.78 -8.00
N GLY A 70 22.92 -12.68 -8.59
CA GLY A 70 23.26 -13.31 -9.87
C GLY A 70 22.89 -12.49 -11.11
N TYR A 71 22.15 -11.38 -10.96
CA TYR A 71 21.70 -10.52 -12.05
C TYR A 71 21.93 -9.04 -11.67
N PRO A 72 23.19 -8.55 -11.73
CA PRO A 72 23.54 -7.20 -11.25
C PRO A 72 22.87 -6.07 -12.03
N ASP A 73 22.42 -6.33 -13.26
CA ASP A 73 21.71 -5.37 -14.11
C ASP A 73 20.19 -5.34 -13.85
N VAL A 74 19.70 -6.21 -12.96
CA VAL A 74 18.28 -6.30 -12.59
C VAL A 74 18.08 -5.75 -11.18
N LEU A 75 17.33 -4.66 -11.09
CA LEU A 75 16.98 -4.01 -9.83
C LEU A 75 15.50 -4.22 -9.52
N ALA A 76 15.15 -4.44 -8.26
CA ALA A 76 13.77 -4.49 -7.79
C ALA A 76 13.57 -3.67 -6.51
N CYS A 77 12.44 -2.98 -6.41
CA CYS A 77 12.09 -2.12 -5.28
C CYS A 77 10.59 -2.11 -5.01
N GLY A 78 10.18 -1.49 -3.90
CA GLY A 78 8.79 -1.42 -3.49
C GLY A 78 8.22 -2.77 -3.06
N ASP A 79 6.92 -2.93 -3.26
CA ASP A 79 6.16 -4.07 -2.75
C ASP A 79 6.52 -5.39 -3.43
N ALA A 80 7.10 -5.34 -4.64
CA ALA A 80 7.59 -6.49 -5.39
C ALA A 80 8.93 -7.04 -4.86
N ALA A 81 9.67 -6.29 -4.04
CA ALA A 81 11.03 -6.64 -3.63
C ALA A 81 11.13 -6.94 -2.14
N ALA A 82 11.80 -8.05 -1.82
CA ALA A 82 12.25 -8.36 -0.48
C ALA A 82 13.60 -7.67 -0.23
N VAL A 83 13.53 -6.38 0.10
CA VAL A 83 14.71 -5.55 0.41
C VAL A 83 15.16 -5.79 1.86
N PRO A 84 16.44 -6.16 2.10
CA PRO A 84 16.94 -6.38 3.45
C PRO A 84 16.92 -5.08 4.26
N ASP A 85 16.47 -5.15 5.51
CA ASP A 85 16.43 -4.01 6.41
C ASP A 85 17.76 -3.89 7.17
N LEU A 86 18.65 -3.02 6.69
CA LEU A 86 19.95 -2.76 7.33
C LEU A 86 19.85 -2.12 8.72
N THR A 87 18.66 -1.68 9.15
CA THR A 87 18.41 -1.19 10.51
C THR A 87 17.90 -2.28 11.46
N ARG A 88 17.44 -3.41 10.90
CA ARG A 88 16.94 -4.59 11.63
C ARG A 88 17.50 -5.86 10.97
N PRO A 89 18.75 -6.26 11.30
CA PRO A 89 19.41 -7.40 10.67
C PRO A 89 18.55 -8.68 10.70
N GLY A 90 18.47 -9.37 9.57
CA GLY A 90 17.65 -10.58 9.41
C GLY A 90 16.18 -10.31 9.05
N GLN A 91 15.75 -9.05 9.01
CA GLN A 91 14.41 -8.66 8.58
C GLN A 91 14.43 -8.05 7.17
N PHE A 92 13.26 -8.05 6.54
CA PHE A 92 13.01 -7.32 5.29
C PHE A 92 12.20 -6.06 5.58
N THR A 93 12.35 -5.05 4.74
CA THR A 93 11.57 -3.82 4.86
C THR A 93 10.07 -4.09 4.70
N PRO A 94 9.20 -3.38 5.45
CA PRO A 94 7.77 -3.49 5.26
C PRO A 94 7.33 -2.90 3.91
N MET A 95 6.19 -3.37 3.42
CA MET A 95 5.55 -2.94 2.17
C MET A 95 4.78 -1.64 2.42
N THR A 96 5.51 -0.53 2.43
CA THR A 96 4.91 0.79 2.63
C THR A 96 5.30 1.72 1.50
N ALA A 97 4.39 2.66 1.16
CA ALA A 97 4.66 3.68 0.17
C ALA A 97 5.92 4.51 0.49
N GLN A 98 6.21 4.72 1.78
CA GLN A 98 7.43 5.40 2.22
C GLN A 98 8.69 4.62 1.86
N HIS A 99 8.69 3.29 2.06
CA HIS A 99 9.81 2.44 1.63
C HIS A 99 9.91 2.42 0.11
N ALA A 100 8.81 2.20 -0.61
CA ALA A 100 8.79 2.15 -2.07
C ALA A 100 9.34 3.45 -2.71
N GLN A 101 8.90 4.62 -2.23
CA GLN A 101 9.38 5.91 -2.74
C GLN A 101 10.89 6.11 -2.52
N ARG A 102 11.40 5.71 -1.36
CA ARG A 102 12.83 5.86 -1.02
C ARG A 102 13.69 4.85 -1.77
N GLN A 103 13.23 3.60 -1.85
CA GLN A 103 13.89 2.55 -2.61
C GLN A 103 13.95 2.92 -4.09
N GLY A 104 12.89 3.49 -4.67
CA GLY A 104 12.91 3.97 -6.06
C GLY A 104 14.00 5.01 -6.33
N LYS A 105 14.25 5.93 -5.39
CA LYS A 105 15.37 6.89 -5.50
C LYS A 105 16.73 6.20 -5.46
N VAL A 106 16.90 5.21 -4.59
CA VAL A 106 18.15 4.43 -4.48
C VAL A 106 18.34 3.55 -5.72
N ALA A 107 17.28 2.92 -6.23
CA ALA A 107 17.32 2.13 -7.45
C ALA A 107 17.76 2.98 -8.65
N GLY A 108 17.21 4.18 -8.81
CA GLY A 108 17.66 5.11 -9.84
C GLY A 108 19.12 5.53 -9.69
N HIS A 109 19.60 5.73 -8.45
CA HIS A 109 21.02 6.02 -8.20
C HIS A 109 21.93 4.83 -8.55
N ASN A 110 21.53 3.62 -8.18
CA ASN A 110 22.32 2.41 -8.41
C ASN A 110 22.30 2.00 -9.88
N LEU A 111 21.22 2.28 -10.61
CA LEU A 111 21.17 2.15 -12.06
C LEU A 111 22.17 3.09 -12.75
N LEU A 112 22.29 4.34 -12.30
CA LEU A 112 23.31 5.24 -12.85
C LEU A 112 24.73 4.75 -12.53
N ALA A 113 24.94 4.23 -11.32
CA ALA A 113 26.22 3.67 -10.92
C ALA A 113 26.62 2.44 -11.75
N SER A 114 25.67 1.55 -12.10
CA SER A 114 25.95 0.40 -12.99
C SER A 114 26.34 0.84 -14.41
N LEU A 115 25.85 2.00 -14.86
CA LEU A 115 26.25 2.66 -16.11
C LEU A 115 27.56 3.46 -15.99
N GLY A 116 28.34 3.27 -14.91
CA GLY A 116 29.60 3.95 -14.66
C GLY A 116 29.46 5.40 -14.17
N ARG A 117 28.26 5.84 -13.79
CA ARG A 117 28.00 7.20 -13.28
C ARG A 117 27.80 7.20 -11.77
N GLY A 118 28.88 7.49 -11.05
CA GLY A 118 28.87 7.57 -9.58
C GLY A 118 29.14 6.23 -8.91
N THR A 119 28.74 6.10 -7.65
CA THR A 119 28.98 4.90 -6.83
C THR A 119 27.67 4.36 -6.27
N ALA A 120 27.51 3.03 -6.30
CA ALA A 120 26.32 2.38 -5.77
C ALA A 120 26.17 2.66 -4.26
N LYS A 121 24.92 2.82 -3.81
CA LYS A 121 24.57 3.13 -2.43
C LYS A 121 23.63 2.08 -1.85
N PRO A 122 23.90 1.59 -0.63
CA PRO A 122 22.99 0.67 0.02
C PRO A 122 21.72 1.39 0.46
N TYR A 123 20.58 0.69 0.40
CA TYR A 123 19.33 1.14 0.99
C TYR A 123 19.38 0.97 2.51
N LYS A 124 19.36 2.08 3.24
CA LYS A 124 19.23 2.10 4.70
C LYS A 124 18.28 3.23 5.11
N HIS A 125 17.19 2.88 5.78
CA HIS A 125 16.24 3.86 6.27
C HIS A 125 15.62 3.43 7.60
N HIS A 126 15.63 4.31 8.59
CA HIS A 126 14.99 4.08 9.88
C HIS A 126 13.50 4.34 9.79
N ASP A 127 12.69 3.41 10.28
CA ASP A 127 11.25 3.65 10.43
C ASP A 127 11.02 4.94 11.24
N LEU A 128 10.19 5.83 10.70
CA LEU A 128 9.88 7.11 11.35
C LEU A 128 8.55 7.02 12.14
N GLY A 129 7.93 5.84 12.15
CA GLY A 129 6.64 5.60 12.78
C GLY A 129 5.49 5.56 11.79
N PHE A 130 4.27 5.57 12.31
CA PHE A 130 3.05 5.44 11.51
C PHE A 130 1.99 6.49 11.87
N THR A 131 1.06 6.72 10.95
CA THR A 131 -0.13 7.54 11.17
C THR A 131 -1.33 6.83 10.59
N VAL A 132 -2.42 6.74 11.35
CA VAL A 132 -3.67 6.08 10.96
C VAL A 132 -4.84 7.00 11.27
N ASP A 133 -5.57 7.42 10.24
CA ASP A 133 -6.83 8.14 10.40
C ASP A 133 -7.95 7.16 10.80
N LEU A 134 -8.71 7.51 11.84
CA LEU A 134 -9.83 6.71 12.37
C LEU A 134 -11.20 7.38 12.11
N GLY A 135 -11.22 8.43 11.28
CA GLY A 135 -12.40 9.17 10.86
C GLY A 135 -12.81 10.29 11.82
N GLY A 136 -13.26 11.40 11.24
CA GLY A 136 -13.62 12.62 11.98
C GLY A 136 -12.38 13.30 12.54
N VAL A 137 -12.43 13.71 13.81
CA VAL A 137 -11.32 14.39 14.52
C VAL A 137 -10.37 13.42 15.23
N GLN A 138 -10.33 12.16 14.82
CA GLN A 138 -9.64 11.13 15.59
C GLN A 138 -8.68 10.35 14.71
N ALA A 139 -7.47 10.17 15.20
CA ALA A 139 -6.43 9.37 14.57
C ALA A 139 -5.59 8.68 15.66
N ALA A 140 -4.75 7.75 15.24
CA ALA A 140 -3.65 7.21 16.02
C ALA A 140 -2.34 7.47 15.25
N ALA A 141 -1.33 7.98 15.92
CA ALA A 141 -0.05 8.28 15.29
C ALA A 141 1.08 7.91 16.24
N ASP A 142 2.21 7.50 15.71
CA ASP A 142 3.42 7.17 16.47
C ASP A 142 4.65 7.85 15.85
N PRO A 143 4.66 9.20 15.72
CA PRO A 143 5.81 9.89 15.13
C PRO A 143 7.05 9.69 16.00
N LEU A 144 8.11 9.13 15.42
CA LEU A 144 9.39 8.88 16.11
C LEU A 144 9.22 8.05 17.41
N HIS A 145 8.28 7.10 17.43
CA HIS A 145 7.98 6.24 18.59
C HIS A 145 7.34 6.96 19.79
N ILE A 146 6.68 8.09 19.55
CA ILE A 146 5.86 8.79 20.55
C ILE A 146 4.38 8.50 20.26
N PRO A 147 3.70 7.65 21.06
CA PRO A 147 2.31 7.29 20.81
C PRO A 147 1.36 8.46 21.08
N LEU A 148 0.61 8.85 20.05
CA LEU A 148 -0.39 9.91 20.07
C LEU A 148 -1.76 9.35 19.66
N SER A 149 -2.83 9.89 20.25
CA SER A 149 -4.19 9.54 19.85
C SER A 149 -5.14 10.75 19.87
N GLY A 150 -6.27 10.62 19.18
CA GLY A 150 -7.33 11.61 19.18
C GLY A 150 -7.04 12.84 18.31
N PRO A 151 -7.52 14.04 18.69
CA PRO A 151 -7.40 15.25 17.87
C PRO A 151 -5.96 15.68 17.59
N ILE A 152 -5.05 15.49 18.56
CA ILE A 152 -3.63 15.82 18.38
C ILE A 152 -3.00 14.90 17.33
N ALA A 153 -3.27 13.59 17.41
CA ALA A 153 -2.83 12.65 16.39
C ALA A 153 -3.42 12.98 15.00
N ASN A 154 -4.66 13.48 14.95
CA ASN A 154 -5.30 13.86 13.69
C ASN A 154 -4.61 15.07 13.06
N ALA A 155 -4.27 16.09 13.85
CA ALA A 155 -3.51 17.24 13.39
C ALA A 155 -2.12 16.85 12.86
N VAL A 156 -1.38 16.01 13.58
CA VAL A 156 -0.08 15.47 13.15
C VAL A 156 -0.22 14.69 11.85
N THR A 157 -1.20 13.80 11.75
CA THR A 157 -1.48 12.99 10.55
C THR A 157 -1.76 13.89 9.34
N ARG A 158 -2.67 14.87 9.48
CA ARG A 158 -2.99 15.81 8.41
C ARG A 158 -1.77 16.64 8.00
N GLY A 159 -1.00 17.15 8.96
CA GLY A 159 0.22 17.90 8.70
C GLY A 159 1.25 17.10 7.91
N TYR A 160 1.50 15.85 8.31
CA TYR A 160 2.40 14.95 7.60
C TYR A 160 1.97 14.71 6.15
N HIS A 161 0.69 14.36 5.93
CA HIS A 161 0.17 14.15 4.58
C HIS A 161 0.26 15.41 3.72
N LEU A 162 -0.01 16.59 4.29
CA LEU A 162 0.10 17.86 3.56
C LEU A 162 1.53 18.14 3.10
N MET A 163 2.52 17.85 3.94
CA MET A 163 3.93 18.01 3.61
C MET A 163 4.42 16.97 2.59
N ALA A 164 3.93 15.73 2.70
CA ALA A 164 4.31 14.61 1.82
C ALA A 164 3.72 14.73 0.41
N MET A 165 2.64 15.50 0.22
CA MET A 165 2.01 15.64 -1.09
C MET A 165 2.92 16.32 -2.12
N PRO A 166 3.06 15.74 -3.34
CA PRO A 166 3.90 16.29 -4.40
C PRO A 166 3.30 17.55 -5.07
N GLY A 167 1.99 17.78 -4.94
CA GLY A 167 1.28 18.95 -5.49
C GLY A 167 -0.12 19.12 -4.87
N ASN A 168 -0.88 20.13 -5.30
CA ASN A 168 -2.27 20.40 -4.88
C ASN A 168 -2.50 20.60 -3.36
N ARG A 169 -1.46 20.93 -2.59
CA ARG A 169 -1.53 21.07 -1.13
C ARG A 169 -2.59 22.07 -0.66
N VAL A 170 -2.70 23.21 -1.34
CA VAL A 170 -3.67 24.27 -1.01
C VAL A 170 -5.10 23.79 -1.22
N ARG A 171 -5.36 23.08 -2.31
CA ARG A 171 -6.70 22.52 -2.60
C ARG A 171 -7.09 21.51 -1.52
N VAL A 172 -6.21 20.58 -1.20
CA VAL A 172 -6.48 19.57 -0.17
C VAL A 172 -6.65 20.19 1.21
N ALA A 173 -5.88 21.24 1.54
CA ALA A 173 -6.09 21.99 2.77
C ALA A 173 -7.47 22.66 2.81
N ALA A 174 -7.91 23.25 1.69
CA ALA A 174 -9.22 23.86 1.56
C ALA A 174 -10.34 22.81 1.64
N ASP A 175 -10.20 21.67 0.96
CA ASP A 175 -11.15 20.55 1.02
C ASP A 175 -11.30 20.04 2.46
N TRP A 176 -10.20 19.85 3.19
CA TRP A 176 -10.24 19.43 4.59
C TRP A 176 -10.86 20.46 5.55
N LEU A 177 -10.71 21.76 5.24
CA LEU A 177 -11.35 22.83 5.98
C LEU A 177 -12.86 22.85 5.71
N LEU A 178 -13.25 22.70 4.44
CA LEU A 178 -14.63 22.60 4.01
C LEU A 178 -15.31 21.38 4.61
N ASP A 179 -14.69 20.20 4.58
CA ASP A 179 -15.19 18.95 5.18
C ASP A 179 -15.32 19.02 6.71
N ALA A 180 -14.64 19.96 7.37
CA ALA A 180 -14.79 20.17 8.80
C ALA A 180 -16.06 20.96 9.16
N VAL A 181 -16.60 21.73 8.20
CA VAL A 181 -17.73 22.65 8.39
C VAL A 181 -18.98 22.18 7.64
N LEU A 182 -18.82 21.55 6.50
CA LEU A 182 -19.89 21.08 5.63
C LEU A 182 -20.22 19.60 5.92
N PRO A 183 -21.48 19.19 5.74
CA PRO A 183 -21.84 17.78 5.79
C PRO A 183 -21.09 17.01 4.71
N ARG A 184 -20.61 15.80 5.05
CA ARG A 184 -19.89 14.93 4.12
C ARG A 184 -20.73 14.72 2.87
N GLN A 185 -20.17 15.11 1.72
CA GLN A 185 -20.82 14.84 0.44
C GLN A 185 -20.76 13.33 0.18
N GLY A 186 -21.93 12.70 0.09
CA GLY A 186 -22.05 11.33 -0.37
C GLY A 186 -21.74 11.27 -1.85
N VAL A 187 -20.53 10.86 -2.21
CA VAL A 187 -20.18 10.55 -3.59
C VAL A 187 -20.50 9.08 -3.82
N GLN A 188 -21.40 8.80 -4.75
CA GLN A 188 -21.59 7.44 -5.24
C GLN A 188 -20.38 7.08 -6.11
N LEU A 189 -19.49 6.26 -5.57
CA LEU A 189 -18.46 5.63 -6.38
C LEU A 189 -19.17 4.76 -7.43
N GLY A 190 -18.83 4.98 -8.71
CA GLY A 190 -19.31 4.11 -9.78
C GLY A 190 -18.95 2.67 -9.45
N VAL A 191 -19.94 1.77 -9.52
CA VAL A 191 -19.71 0.35 -9.32
C VAL A 191 -19.09 -0.19 -10.59
N VAL A 192 -17.87 -0.70 -10.50
CA VAL A 192 -17.25 -1.44 -11.60
C VAL A 192 -17.97 -2.79 -11.66
N PRO A 193 -18.52 -3.19 -12.82
CA PRO A 193 -19.20 -4.47 -12.95
C PRO A 193 -18.25 -5.62 -12.54
N PRO A 194 -18.73 -6.68 -11.88
CA PRO A 194 -17.89 -7.79 -11.43
C PRO A 194 -17.04 -8.44 -12.53
N TRP A 195 -17.51 -8.39 -13.78
CA TRP A 195 -16.81 -8.93 -14.95
C TRP A 195 -15.75 -7.99 -15.53
N ALA A 196 -15.74 -6.71 -15.15
CA ALA A 196 -14.77 -5.73 -15.62
C ALA A 196 -13.45 -5.80 -14.83
N VAL A 197 -13.44 -6.48 -13.67
CA VAL A 197 -12.22 -6.83 -12.93
C VAL A 197 -12.34 -8.29 -12.51
N PRO A 198 -11.89 -9.24 -13.35
CA PRO A 198 -11.76 -10.63 -12.94
C PRO A 198 -10.90 -10.69 -11.67
N LEU A 199 -11.42 -11.30 -10.61
CA LEU A 199 -10.64 -11.56 -9.38
C LEU A 199 -9.69 -12.75 -9.56
N ASP A 200 -9.63 -13.31 -10.77
CA ASP A 200 -8.75 -14.41 -11.14
C ASP A 200 -7.30 -13.92 -11.27
N THR A 201 -6.41 -14.61 -10.56
CA THR A 201 -5.01 -14.22 -10.40
C THR A 201 -4.05 -14.97 -11.33
N GLU A 202 -4.59 -15.68 -12.33
CA GLU A 202 -3.80 -16.58 -13.17
C GLU A 202 -2.94 -15.85 -14.21
N SER A 203 -3.17 -14.55 -14.45
CA SER A 203 -2.37 -13.79 -15.41
C SER A 203 -2.33 -12.30 -15.06
N PRO A 204 -1.18 -11.62 -15.25
CA PRO A 204 -1.14 -10.16 -15.21
C PRO A 204 -2.07 -9.61 -16.29
N GLU A 205 -2.89 -8.62 -15.92
CA GLU A 205 -3.85 -8.00 -16.83
C GLU A 205 -3.10 -7.41 -18.03
N VAL A 206 -3.33 -7.95 -19.22
CA VAL A 206 -2.73 -7.42 -20.45
C VAL A 206 -3.37 -6.06 -20.70
N ALA A 207 -2.59 -4.99 -20.56
CA ALA A 207 -3.05 -3.63 -20.83
C ALA A 207 -3.68 -3.56 -22.23
N GLN A 208 -5.01 -3.56 -22.29
CA GLN A 208 -5.74 -3.37 -23.54
C GLN A 208 -5.60 -1.90 -23.92
N THR A 209 -4.53 -1.60 -24.66
CA THR A 209 -4.38 -0.29 -25.31
C THR A 209 -5.55 -0.15 -26.26
N ALA A 210 -6.42 0.83 -26.02
CA ALA A 210 -7.60 1.10 -26.84
C ALA A 210 -7.19 1.08 -28.32
N ARG A 211 -7.65 0.05 -29.05
CA ARG A 211 -7.43 -0.07 -30.49
C ARG A 211 -8.01 1.19 -31.12
N ALA A 212 -7.15 1.96 -31.78
CA ALA A 212 -7.56 3.10 -32.58
C ALA A 212 -8.70 2.66 -33.52
N ARG A 213 -9.82 3.38 -33.46
CA ARG A 213 -10.85 3.35 -34.50
C ARG A 213 -10.18 3.77 -35.82
N THR A 214 -9.67 2.81 -36.58
CA THR A 214 -9.38 3.00 -38.00
C THR A 214 -10.69 2.85 -38.75
N GLY A 215 -11.07 3.92 -39.45
CA GLY A 215 -12.29 4.00 -40.25
C GLY A 215 -12.20 3.25 -41.59
N GLY A 216 -13.33 3.34 -42.30
CA GLY A 216 -13.58 2.80 -43.65
C GLY A 216 -14.88 1.99 -43.63
N GLY A 217 -15.91 2.28 -44.41
CA GLY A 217 -16.18 3.35 -45.37
C GLY A 217 -17.68 3.32 -45.70
#